data_AF-A0A7K3RRE2-F1
#
_entry.id   AF-A0A7K3RRE2-F1
#
_cell.length_a   1.000
_cell.length_b   1.000
_cell.length_c   1.000
_cell.angle_alpha   90.00
_cell.angle_beta   90.00
_cell.angle_gamma   90.00
#
_symmetry.space_group_name_H-M   'P 1'
#
loop_
_entity.id
_entity.type
_entity.pdbx_description
1 polymer ?
#
loop_
_entity_poly.entity_id
_entity_poly.type
_entity_poly.pdbx_seq_one_letter_code
_entity_poly.pdbx_strand_id
1 'polypeptide(L)'
;MVVLVGLNTNRPAGQQSDLSRIKAWWRTLGGDRFAVLPPPTRSRYTQSDGHEDAAEMFATRGIAADTSFAYWHWQSHDAFARSGDLQGVLYLHWGGDHATVATGLGEGPPGYRIVNNGPQGAFQLDKITAADADGLPDPEDTAGVRQFLARLDEPRSRKTRAREYDPLTAAEERWLHDRLADPVDLDAAVRFTAPLEHRRALTPDEAARLLSAWRETYAGRLAAWPGWRSVLPALLRQEHPEAWD
;
A
#
# COMPACT_ATOMS: atom_id res chain seq x y z
N MET A 1 -19.38 -16.66 -24.20
CA MET A 1 -20.13 -16.44 -22.95
C MET A 1 -19.24 -15.57 -22.07
N VAL A 2 -19.53 -14.28 -22.01
CA VAL A 2 -18.66 -13.26 -21.37
C VAL A 2 -18.99 -13.24 -19.88
N VAL A 3 -18.06 -13.66 -19.03
CA VAL A 3 -18.14 -13.45 -17.59
C VAL A 3 -17.48 -12.10 -17.32
N LEU A 4 -18.31 -11.06 -17.17
CA LEU A 4 -17.89 -9.82 -16.53
C LEU A 4 -17.55 -10.14 -15.08
N VAL A 5 -16.26 -10.20 -14.74
CA VAL A 5 -15.79 -10.12 -13.35
C VAL A 5 -15.97 -8.67 -12.93
N GLY A 6 -17.20 -8.35 -12.54
CA GLY A 6 -17.51 -7.10 -11.87
C GLY A 6 -16.82 -7.08 -10.52
N LEU A 7 -16.11 -5.99 -10.24
CA LEU A 7 -15.73 -5.54 -8.91
C LEU A 7 -16.93 -5.75 -7.96
N ASN A 8 -16.90 -6.81 -7.16
CA ASN A 8 -17.92 -7.06 -6.15
C ASN A 8 -17.71 -6.05 -5.01
N THR A 9 -18.20 -4.83 -5.19
CA THR A 9 -18.30 -3.80 -4.15
C THR A 9 -19.52 -4.01 -3.25
N ASN A 10 -20.17 -5.17 -3.31
CA ASN A 10 -21.32 -5.47 -2.46
C ASN A 10 -20.87 -5.89 -1.07
N ARG A 11 -20.53 -4.89 -0.25
CA ARG A 11 -20.46 -5.07 1.20
C ARG A 11 -21.85 -5.52 1.68
N PRO A 12 -21.98 -6.64 2.42
CA PRO A 12 -23.26 -7.02 3.01
C PRO A 12 -23.77 -5.88 3.89
N ALA A 13 -25.06 -5.57 3.77
CA ALA A 13 -25.70 -4.49 4.52
C ALA A 13 -25.42 -4.66 6.03
N GLY A 14 -24.69 -3.72 6.62
CA GLY A 14 -24.36 -3.72 8.06
C GLY A 14 -22.88 -3.84 8.41
N GLN A 15 -21.99 -4.22 7.48
CA GLN A 15 -20.55 -4.23 7.77
C GLN A 15 -19.98 -2.80 7.74
N GLN A 16 -19.28 -2.38 8.79
CA GLN A 16 -18.66 -1.05 8.85
C GLN A 16 -17.43 -0.98 7.94
N SER A 17 -17.26 0.14 7.23
CA SER A 17 -16.03 0.40 6.46
C SER A 17 -14.78 0.42 7.34
N ASP A 18 -13.60 0.17 6.77
CA ASP A 18 -12.34 0.30 7.51
C ASP A 18 -12.18 1.70 8.11
N LEU A 19 -12.52 2.74 7.35
CA LEU A 19 -12.50 4.12 7.81
C LEU A 19 -13.43 4.33 9.03
N SER A 20 -14.62 3.72 9.01
CA SER A 20 -15.56 3.82 10.14
C SER A 20 -15.00 3.15 11.40
N ARG A 21 -14.39 1.96 11.25
CA ARG A 21 -13.77 1.22 12.35
C ARG A 21 -12.57 1.97 12.93
N ILE A 22 -11.68 2.46 12.07
CA ILE A 22 -10.51 3.24 12.46
C ILE A 22 -10.94 4.54 13.13
N LYS A 23 -11.95 5.26 12.61
CA LYS A 23 -12.49 6.47 13.27
C LYS A 23 -13.14 6.16 14.61
N ALA A 24 -13.78 5.00 14.76
CA ALA A 24 -14.38 4.59 16.03
C ALA A 24 -13.31 4.34 17.09
N TRP A 25 -12.27 3.58 16.75
CA TRP A 25 -11.10 3.39 17.60
C TRP A 25 -10.37 4.71 17.89
N TRP A 26 -10.16 5.55 16.89
CA TRP A 26 -9.47 6.83 17.07
C TRP A 26 -10.17 7.73 18.11
N ARG A 27 -11.50 7.68 18.17
CA ARG A 27 -12.29 8.42 19.18
C ARG A 27 -12.16 7.87 20.59
N THR A 28 -11.66 6.65 20.78
CA THR A 28 -11.38 6.09 22.11
C THR A 28 -9.98 6.45 22.62
N LEU A 29 -9.15 7.04 21.76
CA LEU A 29 -7.80 7.46 22.13
C LEU A 29 -7.80 8.81 22.87
N GLY A 30 -6.78 9.01 23.68
CA GLY A 30 -6.61 10.19 24.51
C GLY A 30 -6.43 9.82 25.98
N GLY A 31 -5.72 10.65 26.73
CA GLY A 31 -5.40 10.40 28.12
C GLY A 31 -4.48 11.45 28.70
N ASP A 32 -3.90 11.15 29.85
CA ASP A 32 -2.97 12.07 30.50
C ASP A 32 -1.71 12.28 29.63
N ARG A 33 -1.41 13.54 29.31
CA ARG A 33 -0.31 13.98 28.43
C ARG A 33 -0.33 13.42 27.00
N PHE A 34 -1.43 12.82 26.55
CA PHE A 34 -1.62 12.35 25.18
C PHE A 34 -2.99 12.75 24.61
N ALA A 35 -2.99 13.36 23.43
CA ALA A 35 -4.20 13.73 22.71
C ALA A 35 -4.18 13.22 21.26
N VAL A 36 -5.36 13.13 20.66
CA VAL A 36 -5.48 12.88 19.23
C VAL A 36 -6.27 14.00 18.56
N LEU A 37 -5.80 14.46 17.41
CA LEU A 37 -6.56 15.42 16.62
C LEU A 37 -7.75 14.71 15.97
N PRO A 38 -8.89 15.41 15.77
CA PRO A 38 -9.99 14.83 15.01
C PRO A 38 -9.52 14.39 13.61
N PRO A 39 -10.15 13.37 13.00
CA PRO A 39 -9.88 12.99 11.62
C PRO A 39 -9.84 14.22 10.69
N PRO A 40 -8.92 14.28 9.71
CA PRO A 40 -8.71 15.47 8.91
C PRO A 40 -9.96 15.83 8.12
N THR A 41 -10.25 17.12 8.09
CA THR A 41 -11.01 17.76 7.03
C THR A 41 -10.08 18.06 5.86
N ARG A 42 -10.63 18.49 4.71
CA ARG A 42 -9.80 18.91 3.56
C ARG A 42 -8.86 20.09 3.86
N SER A 43 -9.02 20.77 5.00
CA SER A 43 -8.17 21.88 5.43
C SER A 43 -6.85 21.44 6.06
N ARG A 44 -6.74 20.23 6.62
CA ARG A 44 -5.46 19.69 7.14
C ARG A 44 -4.78 18.89 6.04
N TYR A 45 -4.05 19.56 5.16
CA TYR A 45 -3.45 18.93 3.98
C TYR A 45 -2.04 18.38 4.26
N THR A 46 -1.27 19.09 5.07
CA THR A 46 0.15 18.83 5.34
C THR A 46 0.44 18.41 6.79
N GLN A 47 1.70 18.04 7.05
CA GLN A 47 2.21 17.81 8.39
C GLN A 47 2.22 19.09 9.23
N SER A 48 2.64 20.22 8.64
CA SER A 48 2.68 21.52 9.35
C SER A 48 1.31 21.94 9.87
N ASP A 49 0.26 21.76 9.06
CA ASP A 49 -1.13 22.05 9.43
C ASP A 49 -1.55 21.26 10.69
N GLY A 50 -1.01 20.04 10.87
CA GLY A 50 -1.30 19.22 12.06
C GLY A 50 -0.72 19.80 13.36
N HIS A 51 0.44 20.46 13.31
CA HIS A 51 0.99 21.11 14.50
C HIS A 51 0.22 22.37 14.87
N GLU A 52 -0.23 23.15 13.88
CA GLU A 52 -1.07 24.33 14.08
C GLU A 52 -2.45 23.95 14.66
N ASP A 53 -3.10 22.94 14.08
CA ASP A 53 -4.37 22.39 14.58
C ASP A 53 -4.25 21.88 16.02
N ALA A 54 -3.11 21.28 16.37
CA ALA A 54 -2.86 20.83 17.75
C ALA A 54 -2.75 22.01 18.72
N ALA A 55 -2.00 23.05 18.36
CA ALA A 55 -1.87 24.24 19.19
C ALA A 55 -3.23 24.93 19.40
N GLU A 56 -4.04 25.07 18.35
CA GLU A 56 -5.40 25.65 18.44
C GLU A 56 -6.32 24.77 19.30
N MET A 57 -6.32 23.46 19.08
CA MET A 57 -7.12 22.53 19.87
C MET A 57 -6.73 22.56 21.35
N PHE A 58 -5.42 22.63 21.64
CA PHE A 58 -4.92 22.67 23.01
C PHE A 58 -5.33 23.95 23.72
N ALA A 59 -5.14 25.11 23.07
CA ALA A 59 -5.58 26.40 23.59
C ALA A 59 -7.09 26.43 23.87
N THR A 60 -7.89 25.90 22.92
CA THR A 60 -9.36 25.87 23.03
C THR A 60 -9.86 24.96 24.14
N ARG A 61 -9.18 23.84 24.38
CA ARG A 61 -9.62 22.81 25.35
C ARG A 61 -8.91 22.90 26.70
N GLY A 62 -8.00 23.87 26.89
CA GLY A 62 -7.21 24.01 28.11
C GLY A 62 -6.25 22.83 28.33
N ILE A 63 -5.77 22.20 27.26
CA ILE A 63 -4.78 21.11 27.30
C ILE A 63 -3.38 21.76 27.38
N ALA A 64 -2.47 21.16 28.16
CA ALA A 64 -1.12 21.68 28.30
C ALA A 64 -0.37 21.67 26.94
N ALA A 65 0.35 22.74 26.62
CA ALA A 65 0.98 22.92 25.30
C ALA A 65 2.08 21.89 24.98
N ASP A 66 2.63 21.23 26.01
CA ASP A 66 3.62 20.16 25.92
C ASP A 66 2.99 18.75 25.85
N THR A 67 1.67 18.66 25.78
CA THR A 67 0.94 17.40 25.57
C THR A 67 1.34 16.77 24.25
N SER A 68 1.69 15.49 24.28
CA SER A 68 2.04 14.74 23.07
C SER A 68 0.78 14.42 22.27
N PHE A 69 0.87 14.35 20.95
CA PHE A 69 -0.31 14.11 20.13
C PHE A 69 -0.07 13.30 18.88
N ALA A 70 -1.13 12.67 18.39
CA ALA A 70 -1.16 11.97 17.11
C ALA A 70 -2.27 12.51 16.19
N TYR A 71 -2.05 12.39 14.88
CA TYR A 71 -2.98 12.80 13.83
C TYR A 71 -2.68 12.10 12.52
N TRP A 72 -3.55 12.24 11.52
CA TRP A 72 -3.16 12.07 10.13
C TRP A 72 -3.71 13.24 9.32
N HIS A 73 -3.04 13.58 8.23
CA HIS A 73 -3.42 14.66 7.32
C HIS A 73 -4.13 14.10 6.07
N TRP A 74 -4.65 14.99 5.23
CA TRP A 74 -5.45 14.62 4.07
C TRP A 74 -4.70 13.75 3.05
N GLN A 75 -3.40 13.99 2.80
CA GLN A 75 -2.65 13.09 1.91
C GLN A 75 -2.52 11.66 2.48
N SER A 76 -2.34 11.49 3.80
CA SER A 76 -2.41 10.16 4.41
C SER A 76 -3.81 9.54 4.28
N HIS A 77 -4.86 10.36 4.15
CA HIS A 77 -6.23 9.90 3.95
C HIS A 77 -6.45 9.26 2.57
N ASP A 78 -5.59 9.55 1.58
CA ASP A 78 -5.64 8.91 0.25
C ASP A 78 -5.38 7.39 0.30
N ALA A 79 -4.95 6.86 1.44
CA ALA A 79 -4.89 5.41 1.69
C ALA A 79 -6.28 4.74 1.67
N PHE A 80 -7.37 5.50 1.82
CA PHE A 80 -8.73 4.99 1.76
C PHE A 80 -9.35 5.14 0.37
N ALA A 81 -10.06 4.09 -0.06
CA ALA A 81 -10.96 4.18 -1.19
C ALA A 81 -12.16 5.10 -0.88
N ARG A 82 -12.88 5.51 -1.93
CA ARG A 82 -14.17 6.23 -1.77
C ARG A 82 -15.21 5.45 -0.97
N SER A 83 -15.14 4.11 -0.98
CA SER A 83 -15.99 3.20 -0.18
C SER A 83 -15.61 3.18 1.32
N GLY A 84 -14.51 3.84 1.70
CA GLY A 84 -13.93 3.81 3.04
C GLY A 84 -13.08 2.58 3.33
N ASP A 85 -12.80 1.74 2.35
CA ASP A 85 -11.89 0.59 2.52
C ASP A 85 -10.43 1.07 2.53
N LEU A 86 -9.63 0.55 3.46
CA LEU A 86 -8.20 0.87 3.54
C LEU A 86 -7.47 0.05 2.46
N GLN A 87 -6.96 0.74 1.44
CA GLN A 87 -6.27 0.17 0.28
C GLN A 87 -4.74 0.37 0.33
N GLY A 88 -4.26 1.29 1.17
CA GLY A 88 -2.84 1.55 1.39
C GLY A 88 -2.50 1.68 2.87
N VAL A 89 -1.23 1.94 3.16
CA VAL A 89 -0.78 2.20 4.53
C VAL A 89 -1.28 3.57 4.97
N LEU A 90 -1.93 3.64 6.14
CA LEU A 90 -2.31 4.91 6.76
C LEU A 90 -1.15 5.42 7.62
N TYR A 91 -0.56 6.55 7.23
CA TYR A 91 0.50 7.20 8.00
C TYR A 91 -0.09 8.10 9.09
N LEU A 92 0.23 7.78 10.35
CA LEU A 92 -0.12 8.54 11.54
C LEU A 92 1.10 9.34 12.00
N HIS A 93 0.95 10.66 11.96
CA HIS A 93 1.95 11.64 12.35
C HIS A 93 1.75 12.06 13.80
N TRP A 94 2.75 12.71 14.36
CA TRP A 94 2.78 12.98 15.78
C TRP A 94 3.63 14.20 16.13
N GLY A 95 3.46 14.68 17.36
CA GLY A 95 4.29 15.71 17.98
C GLY A 95 4.42 15.48 19.49
N GLY A 96 5.44 16.07 20.10
CA GLY A 96 5.76 15.90 21.53
C GLY A 96 6.75 14.76 21.78
N ASP A 97 6.51 13.95 22.80
CA ASP A 97 7.34 12.80 23.17
C ASP A 97 6.92 11.53 22.42
N HIS A 98 7.83 10.95 21.65
CA HIS A 98 7.55 9.78 20.82
C HIS A 98 7.10 8.55 21.61
N ALA A 99 7.72 8.31 22.79
CA ALA A 99 7.40 7.14 23.60
C ALA A 99 5.96 7.25 24.14
N THR A 100 5.57 8.44 24.60
CA THR A 100 4.20 8.75 25.04
C THR A 100 3.20 8.52 23.90
N VAL A 101 3.50 8.96 22.67
CA VAL A 101 2.63 8.71 21.52
C VAL A 101 2.54 7.22 21.19
N ALA A 102 3.67 6.49 21.20
CA ALA A 102 3.68 5.06 20.94
C ALA A 102 2.82 4.29 21.96
N THR A 103 2.94 4.63 23.24
CA THR A 103 2.09 4.07 24.31
C THR A 103 0.62 4.45 24.11
N GLY A 104 0.33 5.69 23.74
CA GLY A 104 -1.02 6.19 23.52
C GLY A 104 -1.74 5.57 22.33
N LEU A 105 -1.01 5.27 21.25
CA LEU A 105 -1.54 4.57 20.07
C LEU A 105 -1.74 3.06 20.34
N GLY A 106 -0.87 2.46 21.16
CA GLY A 106 -0.92 1.03 21.49
C GLY A 106 -0.81 0.13 20.26
N GLU A 107 -1.47 -1.03 20.31
CA GLU A 107 -1.43 -2.04 19.23
C GLU A 107 -2.27 -1.65 18.00
N GLY A 108 -3.17 -0.67 18.15
CA GLY A 108 -4.14 -0.27 17.13
C GLY A 108 -5.51 -0.95 17.26
N PRO A 109 -6.43 -0.68 16.31
CA PRO A 109 -7.77 -1.27 16.33
C PRO A 109 -7.73 -2.78 16.00
N PRO A 110 -8.69 -3.59 16.50
CA PRO A 110 -8.79 -5.00 16.14
C PRO A 110 -8.83 -5.23 14.62
N GLY A 111 -7.95 -6.11 14.12
CA GLY A 111 -7.78 -6.41 12.69
C GLY A 111 -6.77 -5.50 11.97
N TYR A 112 -6.12 -4.59 12.68
CA TYR A 112 -5.08 -3.71 12.16
C TYR A 112 -3.87 -3.76 13.07
N ARG A 113 -2.72 -3.37 12.54
CA ARG A 113 -1.46 -3.28 13.26
C ARG A 113 -0.89 -1.89 13.10
N ILE A 114 -0.33 -1.36 14.19
CA ILE A 114 0.52 -0.18 14.16
C ILE A 114 1.99 -0.61 14.10
N VAL A 115 2.73 -0.09 13.13
CA VAL A 115 4.19 -0.22 13.04
C VAL A 115 4.82 1.10 13.46
N ASN A 116 5.69 1.03 14.46
CA ASN A 116 6.48 2.14 14.95
C ASN A 116 7.79 2.24 14.15
N ASN A 117 7.94 3.29 13.35
CA ASN A 117 9.13 3.53 12.52
C ASN A 117 10.20 4.38 13.24
N GLY A 118 10.09 4.52 14.56
CA GLY A 118 11.01 5.29 15.40
C GLY A 118 10.75 6.81 15.39
N PRO A 119 11.53 7.56 16.18
CA PRO A 119 11.28 8.98 16.48
C PRO A 119 11.52 9.93 15.29
N GLN A 120 11.92 9.42 14.12
CA GLN A 120 12.10 10.20 12.89
C GLN A 120 11.05 9.87 11.83
N GLY A 121 10.15 8.92 12.11
CA GLY A 121 9.14 8.45 11.18
C GLY A 121 7.72 8.62 11.69
N ALA A 122 6.78 8.59 10.76
CA ALA A 122 5.37 8.39 11.09
C ALA A 122 5.12 6.94 11.54
N PHE A 123 4.12 6.75 12.40
CA PHE A 123 3.57 5.42 12.63
C PHE A 123 2.78 4.98 11.39
N GLN A 124 2.75 3.69 11.13
CA GLN A 124 1.99 3.12 10.01
C GLN A 124 0.88 2.24 10.56
N LEU A 125 -0.36 2.49 10.15
CA LEU A 125 -1.49 1.63 10.42
C LEU A 125 -1.87 0.89 9.14
N ASP A 126 -1.91 -0.44 9.21
CA ASP A 126 -2.32 -1.28 8.09
C ASP A 126 -3.14 -2.49 8.60
N LYS A 127 -3.86 -3.17 7.71
CA LYS A 127 -4.59 -4.39 8.01
C LYS A 127 -3.64 -5.50 8.42
N ILE A 128 -4.07 -6.33 9.38
CA ILE A 128 -3.44 -7.61 9.65
C ILE A 128 -3.96 -8.60 8.61
N THR A 129 -3.06 -9.19 7.84
CA THR A 129 -3.36 -10.17 6.79
C THR A 129 -2.82 -11.52 7.19
N ALA A 130 -3.46 -12.58 6.69
CA ALA A 130 -2.96 -13.94 6.87
C ALA A 130 -2.01 -14.30 5.72
N ALA A 131 -1.06 -15.18 6.01
CA ALA A 131 -0.23 -15.82 5.00
C ALA A 131 -0.20 -17.32 5.31
N ASP A 132 0.00 -18.13 4.28
CA ASP A 132 0.16 -19.57 4.43
C ASP A 132 1.55 -19.96 4.98
N ALA A 133 1.84 -21.26 5.01
CA ALA A 133 3.11 -21.77 5.51
C ALA A 133 4.33 -21.32 4.70
N ASP A 134 4.13 -20.97 3.42
CA ASP A 134 5.17 -20.46 2.52
C ASP A 134 5.26 -18.91 2.59
N GLY A 135 4.46 -18.27 3.45
CA GLY A 135 4.40 -16.82 3.57
C GLY A 135 3.65 -16.13 2.43
N LEU A 136 2.85 -16.88 1.66
CA LEU A 136 2.08 -16.36 0.55
C LEU A 136 0.69 -15.87 1.01
N PRO A 137 0.20 -14.74 0.49
CA PRO A 137 -1.16 -14.29 0.76
C PRO A 137 -2.18 -15.11 -0.04
N ASP A 138 -3.41 -15.16 0.48
CA ASP A 138 -4.58 -15.51 -0.33
C ASP A 138 -4.67 -14.51 -1.51
N PRO A 139 -4.72 -14.95 -2.78
CA PRO A 139 -4.85 -14.06 -3.93
C PRO A 139 -6.06 -13.13 -3.87
N GLU A 140 -7.13 -13.52 -3.18
CA GLU A 140 -8.33 -12.68 -3.00
C GLU A 140 -8.19 -11.69 -1.83
N ASP A 141 -7.19 -11.87 -0.94
CA ASP A 141 -6.84 -10.88 0.07
C ASP A 141 -6.02 -9.74 -0.55
N THR A 142 -6.73 -8.77 -1.10
CA THR A 142 -6.12 -7.58 -1.72
C THR A 142 -5.12 -6.84 -0.82
N ALA A 143 -5.31 -6.84 0.51
CA ALA A 143 -4.36 -6.23 1.43
C ALA A 143 -3.13 -7.11 1.61
N GLY A 144 -3.32 -8.42 1.75
CA GLY A 144 -2.24 -9.41 1.82
C GLY A 144 -1.36 -9.37 0.57
N VAL A 145 -1.98 -9.38 -0.62
CA VAL A 145 -1.28 -9.25 -1.91
C VAL A 145 -0.48 -7.95 -1.98
N ARG A 146 -1.07 -6.81 -1.61
CA ARG A 146 -0.32 -5.53 -1.60
C ARG A 146 0.88 -5.58 -0.66
N GLN A 147 0.71 -6.06 0.57
CA GLN A 147 1.79 -6.13 1.56
C GLN A 147 2.90 -7.08 1.11
N PHE A 148 2.53 -8.22 0.53
CA PHE A 148 3.45 -9.19 -0.04
C PHE A 148 4.28 -8.58 -1.18
N LEU A 149 3.64 -7.92 -2.16
CA LEU A 149 4.35 -7.29 -3.28
C LEU A 149 5.25 -6.14 -2.82
N ALA A 150 4.78 -5.32 -1.89
CA ALA A 150 5.59 -4.23 -1.31
C ALA A 150 6.87 -4.76 -0.63
N ARG A 151 6.80 -5.92 0.03
CA ARG A 151 7.99 -6.59 0.58
C ARG A 151 8.94 -7.06 -0.52
N LEU A 152 8.44 -7.64 -1.61
CA LEU A 152 9.27 -8.11 -2.71
C LEU A 152 9.97 -6.98 -3.48
N ASP A 153 9.36 -5.79 -3.47
CA ASP A 153 9.85 -4.56 -4.09
C ASP A 153 10.80 -3.75 -3.18
N GLU A 154 10.97 -4.14 -1.91
CA GLU A 154 11.92 -3.48 -1.02
C GLU A 154 13.35 -3.98 -1.33
N PRO A 155 14.26 -3.10 -1.78
CA PRO A 155 15.63 -3.50 -2.07
C PRO A 155 16.41 -3.79 -0.77
N ARG A 156 17.27 -4.82 -0.80
CA ARG A 156 18.17 -5.17 0.30
C ARG A 156 19.11 -4.02 0.69
N SER A 157 19.52 -3.24 -0.31
CA SER A 157 20.34 -2.03 -0.11
C SER A 157 19.89 -0.92 -1.03
N ARG A 158 19.66 0.25 -0.43
CA ARG A 158 19.40 1.52 -1.13
C ARG A 158 20.67 2.34 -1.37
N LYS A 159 21.84 1.86 -0.89
CA LYS A 159 23.12 2.60 -0.92
C LYS A 159 23.95 2.32 -2.18
N THR A 160 23.66 1.24 -2.87
CA THR A 160 24.35 0.83 -4.10
C THR A 160 23.69 1.48 -5.32
N ARG A 161 24.48 1.80 -6.35
CA ARG A 161 23.99 2.38 -7.60
C ARG A 161 23.02 1.43 -8.33
N ALA A 162 23.19 0.13 -8.15
CA ALA A 162 22.23 -0.89 -8.54
C ALA A 162 21.40 -1.31 -7.32
N ARG A 163 20.07 -1.33 -7.46
CA ARG A 163 19.19 -1.90 -6.43
C ARG A 163 19.38 -3.41 -6.41
N GLU A 164 19.77 -3.93 -5.26
CA GLU A 164 19.85 -5.38 -5.03
C GLU A 164 18.58 -5.84 -4.33
N TYR A 165 18.02 -6.95 -4.78
CA TYR A 165 16.81 -7.56 -4.22
C TYR A 165 17.14 -8.96 -3.72
N ASP A 166 16.52 -9.39 -2.62
CA ASP A 166 16.66 -10.77 -2.14
C ASP A 166 16.05 -11.73 -3.18
N PRO A 167 16.63 -12.93 -3.40
CA PRO A 167 16.07 -13.90 -4.34
C PRO A 167 14.65 -14.31 -3.93
N LEU A 168 13.81 -14.68 -4.92
CA LEU A 168 12.51 -15.30 -4.65
C LEU A 168 12.73 -16.74 -4.19
N THR A 169 11.88 -17.19 -3.27
CA THR A 169 11.69 -18.63 -3.06
C THR A 169 10.93 -19.23 -4.24
N ALA A 170 11.05 -20.55 -4.43
CA ALA A 170 10.31 -21.25 -5.49
C ALA A 170 8.78 -21.08 -5.35
N ALA A 171 8.28 -20.96 -4.12
CA ALA A 171 6.87 -20.74 -3.84
C ALA A 171 6.42 -19.34 -4.28
N GLU A 172 7.19 -18.30 -3.96
CA GLU A 172 6.93 -16.92 -4.36
C GLU A 172 7.01 -16.74 -5.88
N GLU A 173 8.03 -17.30 -6.52
CA GLU A 173 8.20 -17.24 -7.98
C GLU A 173 7.01 -17.91 -8.69
N ARG A 174 6.66 -19.13 -8.31
CA ARG A 174 5.48 -19.82 -8.85
C ARG A 174 4.20 -19.03 -8.62
N TRP A 175 4.00 -18.48 -7.42
CA TRP A 175 2.81 -17.68 -7.10
C TRP A 175 2.69 -16.45 -8.00
N LEU A 176 3.80 -15.79 -8.34
CA LEU A 176 3.82 -14.65 -9.26
C LEU A 176 3.51 -15.07 -10.71
N HIS A 177 4.11 -16.16 -11.18
CA HIS A 177 3.84 -16.71 -12.53
C HIS A 177 2.37 -17.14 -12.68
N ASP A 178 1.79 -17.77 -11.67
CA ASP A 178 0.38 -18.17 -11.67
C ASP A 178 -0.58 -16.97 -11.78
N ARG A 179 -0.15 -15.74 -11.46
CA ARG A 179 -0.92 -14.50 -11.67
C ARG A 179 -0.75 -13.90 -13.07
N LEU A 180 0.28 -14.31 -13.80
CA LEU A 180 0.50 -13.96 -15.20
C LEU A 180 0.01 -15.05 -16.17
N ALA A 181 -0.55 -16.14 -15.65
CA ALA A 181 -1.21 -17.18 -16.43
C ALA A 181 -2.50 -16.65 -17.09
N ASP A 182 -2.92 -17.30 -18.18
CA ASP A 182 -4.02 -16.82 -19.00
C ASP A 182 -5.39 -16.87 -18.29
N PRO A 183 -6.28 -15.88 -18.54
CA PRO A 183 -6.09 -14.68 -19.36
C PRO A 183 -5.35 -13.55 -18.61
N VAL A 184 -4.46 -12.85 -19.31
CA VAL A 184 -3.70 -11.72 -18.74
C VAL A 184 -4.58 -10.48 -18.59
N ASP A 185 -4.86 -10.10 -17.34
CA ASP A 185 -5.34 -8.75 -17.00
C ASP A 185 -4.14 -7.80 -16.92
N LEU A 186 -3.98 -6.91 -17.90
CA LEU A 186 -2.84 -5.98 -17.96
C LEU A 186 -2.78 -5.00 -16.79
N ASP A 187 -3.92 -4.59 -16.22
CA ASP A 187 -3.93 -3.63 -15.12
C ASP A 187 -3.47 -4.29 -13.81
N ALA A 188 -3.80 -5.58 -13.64
CA ALA A 188 -3.28 -6.41 -12.55
C ALA A 188 -1.81 -6.84 -12.80
N ALA A 189 -1.47 -7.22 -14.03
CA ALA A 189 -0.16 -7.77 -14.41
C ALA A 189 1.02 -6.82 -14.12
N VAL A 190 0.81 -5.50 -14.19
CA VAL A 190 1.85 -4.50 -13.81
C VAL A 190 2.45 -4.79 -12.44
N ARG A 191 1.61 -5.23 -11.49
CA ARG A 191 2.01 -5.42 -10.09
C ARG A 191 2.83 -6.69 -9.88
N PHE A 192 2.69 -7.68 -10.76
CA PHE A 192 3.39 -8.97 -10.67
C PHE A 192 4.64 -9.03 -11.55
N THR A 193 4.67 -8.28 -12.66
CA THR A 193 5.84 -8.22 -13.56
C THR A 193 7.05 -7.52 -12.95
N ALA A 194 6.85 -6.47 -12.14
CA ALA A 194 7.93 -5.74 -11.48
C ALA A 194 8.82 -6.62 -10.57
N PRO A 195 8.28 -7.37 -9.59
CA PRO A 195 9.11 -8.21 -8.71
C PRO A 195 9.83 -9.34 -9.44
N LEU A 196 9.23 -9.89 -10.52
CA LEU A 196 9.89 -10.87 -11.40
C LEU A 196 11.05 -10.24 -12.17
N GLU A 197 10.86 -9.07 -12.79
CA GLU A 197 11.92 -8.45 -13.60
C GLU A 197 13.03 -7.82 -12.75
N HIS A 198 12.75 -7.40 -11.52
CA HIS A 198 13.80 -7.07 -10.54
C HIS A 198 14.85 -8.19 -10.39
N ARG A 199 14.46 -9.42 -10.71
CA ARG A 199 15.29 -10.64 -10.65
C ARG A 199 15.47 -11.31 -12.02
N ARG A 200 15.06 -10.65 -13.11
CA ARG A 200 15.12 -11.16 -14.49
C ARG A 200 14.41 -12.50 -14.70
N ALA A 201 13.36 -12.77 -13.91
CA ALA A 201 12.64 -14.04 -13.89
C ALA A 201 11.43 -14.09 -14.85
N LEU A 202 11.07 -12.98 -15.52
CA LEU A 202 10.00 -13.01 -16.51
C LEU A 202 10.39 -13.94 -17.68
N THR A 203 9.53 -14.89 -18.02
CA THR A 203 9.81 -15.87 -19.08
C THR A 203 9.54 -15.29 -20.48
N PRO A 204 10.17 -15.82 -21.55
CA PRO A 204 9.91 -15.36 -22.92
C PRO A 204 8.43 -15.49 -23.34
N ASP A 205 7.79 -16.59 -22.96
CA ASP A 205 6.38 -16.83 -23.30
C ASP A 205 5.45 -15.84 -22.60
N GLU A 206 5.71 -15.52 -21.32
CA GLU A 206 4.97 -14.49 -20.59
C GLU A 206 5.20 -13.10 -21.18
N ALA A 207 6.44 -12.76 -21.52
CA ALA A 207 6.77 -11.48 -22.12
C ALA A 207 6.07 -11.31 -23.48
N ALA A 208 6.05 -12.35 -24.32
CA ALA A 208 5.33 -12.37 -25.59
C ALA A 208 3.81 -12.22 -25.42
N ARG A 209 3.20 -12.94 -24.47
CA ARG A 209 1.76 -12.80 -24.15
C ARG A 209 1.42 -11.40 -23.64
N LEU A 210 2.22 -10.86 -22.72
CA LEU A 210 2.08 -9.50 -22.21
C LEU A 210 2.20 -8.47 -23.33
N LEU A 211 3.16 -8.64 -24.25
CA LEU A 211 3.32 -7.77 -25.40
C LEU A 211 2.10 -7.82 -26.33
N SER A 212 1.58 -9.02 -26.63
CA SER A 212 0.39 -9.19 -27.46
C SER A 212 -0.81 -8.48 -26.85
N ALA A 213 -1.11 -8.75 -25.57
CA ALA A 213 -2.21 -8.11 -24.86
C ALA A 213 -2.02 -6.58 -24.78
N TRP A 214 -0.80 -6.12 -24.51
CA TRP A 214 -0.46 -4.70 -24.43
C TRP A 214 -0.71 -3.99 -25.76
N ARG A 215 -0.28 -4.56 -26.88
CA ARG A 215 -0.51 -4.01 -28.23
C ARG A 215 -1.97 -3.98 -28.60
N GLU A 216 -2.74 -5.00 -28.23
CA GLU A 216 -4.18 -5.05 -28.47
C GLU A 216 -4.93 -3.97 -27.67
N THR A 217 -4.68 -3.89 -26.36
CA THR A 217 -5.43 -2.99 -25.45
C THR A 217 -5.02 -1.52 -25.62
N TYR A 218 -3.75 -1.27 -25.92
CA TYR A 218 -3.16 0.07 -26.00
C TYR A 218 -2.68 0.42 -27.42
N ALA A 219 -3.31 -0.14 -28.45
CA ALA A 219 -3.00 0.16 -29.85
C ALA A 219 -2.93 1.67 -30.11
N GLY A 220 -1.81 2.15 -30.68
CA GLY A 220 -1.56 3.56 -30.95
C GLY A 220 -1.24 4.43 -29.72
N ARG A 221 -1.19 3.84 -28.51
CA ARG A 221 -0.92 4.52 -27.23
C ARG A 221 -0.13 3.64 -26.26
N LEU A 222 0.86 2.89 -26.76
CA LEU A 222 1.60 1.89 -25.99
C LEU A 222 2.20 2.45 -24.68
N ALA A 223 2.75 3.66 -24.71
CA ALA A 223 3.32 4.31 -23.53
C ALA A 223 2.31 4.64 -22.42
N ALA A 224 1.00 4.56 -22.69
CA ALA A 224 -0.06 4.83 -21.71
C ALA A 224 -0.21 3.72 -20.67
N TRP A 225 0.29 2.51 -20.91
CA TRP A 225 0.25 1.41 -19.95
C TRP A 225 1.50 1.40 -19.06
N PRO A 226 1.45 1.77 -17.77
CA PRO A 226 2.67 1.94 -16.96
C PRO A 226 3.54 0.69 -16.83
N GLY A 227 2.96 -0.51 -17.02
CA GLY A 227 3.66 -1.80 -16.96
C GLY A 227 4.75 -1.99 -17.99
N TRP A 228 4.77 -1.20 -19.08
CA TRP A 228 5.79 -1.30 -20.11
C TRP A 228 7.22 -1.16 -19.54
N ARG A 229 7.40 -0.41 -18.44
CA ARG A 229 8.71 -0.21 -17.80
C ARG A 229 9.31 -1.49 -17.22
N SER A 230 8.46 -2.44 -16.82
CA SER A 230 8.86 -3.73 -16.28
C SER A 230 8.97 -4.80 -17.37
N VAL A 231 8.21 -4.67 -18.46
CA VAL A 231 8.16 -5.68 -19.54
C VAL A 231 9.19 -5.40 -20.64
N LEU A 232 9.43 -4.14 -21.00
CA LEU A 232 10.35 -3.76 -22.07
C LEU A 232 11.79 -4.25 -21.84
N PRO A 233 12.40 -4.13 -20.64
CA PRO A 233 13.74 -4.67 -20.40
C PRO A 233 13.82 -6.19 -20.60
N ALA A 234 12.78 -6.93 -20.22
CA ALA A 234 12.70 -8.37 -20.43
C ALA A 234 12.64 -8.70 -21.93
N LEU A 235 11.77 -8.01 -22.69
CA LEU A 235 11.64 -8.20 -24.13
C LEU A 235 12.94 -7.93 -24.88
N LEU A 236 13.63 -6.83 -24.56
CA LEU A 236 14.92 -6.47 -25.16
C LEU A 236 16.01 -7.50 -24.83
N ARG A 237 16.07 -7.96 -23.57
CA ARG A 237 17.01 -9.00 -23.13
C ARG A 237 16.77 -10.35 -23.80
N GLN A 238 15.53 -10.65 -24.12
CA GLN A 238 15.09 -11.88 -24.77
C GLN A 238 15.08 -11.77 -26.30
N GLU A 239 15.59 -10.66 -26.85
CA GLU A 239 15.74 -10.42 -28.29
C GLU A 239 14.41 -10.44 -29.06
N HIS A 240 13.29 -10.06 -28.44
CA HIS A 240 12.01 -9.89 -29.13
C HIS A 240 12.09 -8.73 -30.15
N PRO A 241 12.05 -8.99 -31.47
CA PRO A 241 12.26 -7.96 -32.49
C PRO A 241 11.22 -6.84 -32.45
N GLU A 242 10.02 -7.13 -31.94
CA GLU A 242 8.92 -6.18 -31.83
C GLU A 242 9.11 -5.13 -30.73
N ALA A 243 10.12 -5.27 -29.87
CA ALA A 243 10.39 -4.37 -28.76
C ALA A 243 11.37 -3.24 -29.11
N TRP A 244 11.93 -3.24 -30.33
CA TRP A 244 12.91 -2.26 -30.81
C TRP A 244 12.28 -1.02 -31.44
N ASP A 245 11.00 -1.11 -31.81
CA ASP A 245 10.15 -0.03 -32.35
C ASP A 245 9.39 0.71 -31.23
#